data_AF-A0A1C5PKL4-F1
#
_entry.id   AF-A0A1C5PKL4-F1
#
_cell.length_a   1.000
_cell.length_b   1.000
_cell.length_c   1.000
_cell.angle_alpha   90.00
_cell.angle_beta   90.00
_cell.angle_gamma   90.00
#
_symmetry.space_group_name_H-M   'P 1'
#
loop_
_entity.id
_entity.type
_entity.pdbx_description
1 polymer ?
#
loop_
_entity_poly.entity_id
_entity_poly.type
_entity_poly.pdbx_seq_one_letter_code
_entity_poly.pdbx_strand_id
1 'polypeptide(L)'
;MLAYAGLDPVINQSGKFNAKRTRMSKRGSKILRYALINAAWNVSLNNDTFKSYYDSKVAQGNSHYSALGHTAHKLVRVIFKLLNDNITFALV
;
A
#
# COMPACT_ATOMS: atom_id res chain seq x y z
N MET A 1 -6.29 -10.77 -2.74
CA MET A 1 -6.10 -9.45 -3.39
C MET A 1 -4.70 -8.87 -3.15
N LEU A 2 -4.28 -8.52 -1.94
CA LEU A 2 -2.98 -7.83 -1.70
C LEU A 2 -1.74 -8.69 -2.00
N ALA A 3 -1.77 -9.98 -1.65
CA ALA A 3 -0.70 -10.93 -1.95
C ALA A 3 -0.50 -11.17 -3.46
N TYR A 4 -1.57 -11.04 -4.26
CA TYR A 4 -1.50 -11.13 -5.71
C TYR A 4 -0.74 -9.93 -6.32
N ALA A 5 -0.93 -8.74 -5.76
CA ALA A 5 -0.17 -7.54 -6.13
C ALA A 5 1.26 -7.53 -5.56
N GLY A 6 1.60 -8.46 -4.66
CA GLY A 6 2.91 -8.52 -3.99
C GLY A 6 3.21 -7.30 -3.11
N LEU A 7 2.17 -6.71 -2.50
CA LEU A 7 2.31 -5.59 -1.56
C LEU A 7 2.34 -6.06 -0.08
N ASP A 8 2.13 -7.35 0.17
CA ASP A 8 2.17 -7.94 1.51
C ASP A 8 3.61 -7.97 2.06
N PRO A 9 3.83 -7.79 3.37
CA PRO A 9 5.14 -8.02 3.98
C PRO A 9 5.48 -9.52 4.03
N VAL A 10 6.74 -9.87 3.81
CA VAL A 10 7.26 -11.23 4.02
C VAL A 10 7.22 -11.55 5.51
N ILE A 11 6.61 -12.66 5.88
CA ILE A 11 6.68 -13.18 7.25
C ILE A 11 8.07 -13.80 7.43
N ASN A 12 8.88 -13.24 8.33
CA ASN A 12 10.20 -13.77 8.70
C ASN A 12 10.16 -14.23 10.16
N GLN A 13 10.03 -15.54 10.37
CA GLN A 13 9.89 -16.19 11.67
C GLN A 13 10.83 -17.38 11.78
N SER A 14 11.40 -17.62 12.97
CA SER A 14 12.22 -18.79 13.29
C SER A 14 11.95 -19.24 14.72
N GLY A 15 11.33 -20.42 14.91
CA GLY A 15 10.93 -20.90 16.24
C GLY A 15 10.03 -19.88 16.97
N LYS A 16 10.51 -19.33 18.09
CA LYS A 16 9.81 -18.28 18.87
C LYS A 16 10.10 -16.85 18.39
N PHE A 17 11.00 -16.67 17.43
CA PHE A 17 11.40 -15.36 16.93
C PHE A 17 10.43 -14.84 15.85
N ASN A 18 9.95 -13.61 16.05
CA ASN A 18 9.15 -12.84 15.10
C ASN A 18 9.90 -11.56 14.74
N ALA A 19 10.25 -11.38 13.46
CA ALA A 19 10.92 -10.17 13.02
C ALA A 19 10.00 -8.94 13.14
N LYS A 20 10.42 -7.92 13.89
CA LYS A 20 9.70 -6.63 14.03
C LYS A 20 9.63 -5.82 12.73
N ARG A 21 10.60 -6.00 11.84
CA ARG A 21 10.69 -5.31 10.54
C ARG A 21 10.88 -6.34 9.44
N THR A 22 10.00 -6.29 8.45
CA THR A 22 10.00 -7.23 7.33
C THR A 22 9.98 -6.48 6.00
N ARG A 23 10.53 -7.12 4.97
CA ARG A 23 10.53 -6.58 3.61
C ARG A 23 9.21 -6.90 2.91
N MET A 24 8.79 -6.06 1.98
CA MET A 24 7.68 -6.37 1.06
C MET A 24 7.96 -7.65 0.25
N SER A 25 6.96 -8.52 0.15
CA SER A 25 6.99 -9.79 -0.58
C SER A 25 7.25 -9.53 -2.05
N LYS A 26 8.00 -10.44 -2.69
CA LYS A 26 8.24 -10.38 -4.14
C LYS A 26 7.36 -11.37 -4.92
N ARG A 27 6.33 -11.92 -4.29
CA ARG A 27 5.54 -13.04 -4.82
C ARG A 27 4.59 -12.64 -5.96
N GLY A 28 4.20 -11.36 -6.05
CA GLY A 28 3.37 -10.83 -7.13
C GLY A 28 4.13 -10.12 -8.26
N SER A 29 3.42 -9.74 -9.32
CA SER A 29 3.99 -9.04 -10.49
C SER A 29 4.77 -7.78 -10.11
N LYS A 30 6.03 -7.70 -10.58
CA LYS A 30 6.90 -6.54 -10.36
C LYS A 30 6.32 -5.27 -10.99
N ILE A 31 5.76 -5.39 -12.20
CA ILE A 31 5.18 -4.26 -12.95
C ILE A 31 3.95 -3.74 -12.22
N LEU A 32 3.05 -4.63 -11.82
CA LEU A 32 1.83 -4.26 -11.10
C LEU A 32 2.16 -3.52 -9.81
N ARG A 33 3.12 -4.01 -9.04
CA ARG A 33 3.55 -3.36 -7.81
C ARG A 33 4.17 -1.99 -8.04
N TYR A 34 5.01 -1.86 -9.06
CA TYR A 34 5.59 -0.58 -9.43
C TYR A 34 4.50 0.43 -9.83
N ALA A 35 3.54 0.02 -10.64
CA ALA A 35 2.40 0.85 -11.02
C ALA A 35 1.58 1.29 -9.80
N LEU A 36 1.28 0.38 -8.87
CA LEU A 36 0.52 0.68 -7.66
C LEU A 36 1.24 1.63 -6.71
N ILE A 37 2.56 1.51 -6.57
CA ILE A 37 3.36 2.42 -5.75
C ILE A 37 3.39 3.82 -6.37
N ASN A 38 3.55 3.93 -7.70
CA ASN A 38 3.49 5.22 -8.39
C ASN A 38 2.10 5.85 -8.32
N ALA A 39 1.04 5.04 -8.49
CA ALA A 39 -0.33 5.51 -8.32
C ALA A 39 -0.59 5.99 -6.90
N ALA A 40 -0.10 5.26 -5.88
CA ALA A 40 -0.22 5.68 -4.48
C ALA A 40 0.48 7.01 -4.20
N TRP A 41 1.66 7.23 -4.81
CA TRP A 41 2.35 8.52 -4.71
C TRP A 41 1.54 9.64 -5.37
N ASN A 42 1.08 9.43 -6.61
CA ASN A 42 0.29 10.42 -7.34
C ASN A 42 -1.01 10.78 -6.58
N VAL A 43 -1.73 9.79 -6.07
CA VAL A 43 -2.96 10.01 -5.30
C VAL A 43 -2.68 10.73 -3.98
N SER A 44 -1.55 10.46 -3.32
CA SER A 44 -1.17 11.21 -2.10
C SER A 44 -0.83 12.68 -2.35
N LEU A 45 -0.53 13.06 -3.59
CA LEU A 45 -0.29 14.46 -3.96
C LEU A 45 -1.58 15.20 -4.35
N ASN A 46 -2.56 14.47 -4.89
CA ASN A 46 -3.77 15.05 -5.49
C ASN A 46 -5.05 14.84 -4.66
N ASN A 47 -4.97 14.11 -3.54
CA ASN A 47 -6.13 13.85 -2.69
C ASN A 47 -5.76 13.95 -1.21
N ASP A 48 -6.47 14.82 -0.48
CA ASP A 48 -6.18 15.12 0.92
C ASP A 48 -6.38 13.92 1.85
N THR A 49 -7.33 13.03 1.55
CA THR A 49 -7.57 11.82 2.35
C THR A 49 -6.39 10.84 2.27
N PHE A 50 -5.81 10.69 1.08
CA PHE A 50 -4.63 9.84 0.89
C PHE A 50 -3.35 10.53 1.34
N LYS A 51 -3.26 11.86 1.20
CA LYS A 51 -2.16 12.68 1.74
C LYS A 51 -2.07 12.55 3.25
N SER A 52 -3.17 12.81 3.96
CA SER A 52 -3.27 12.66 5.42
C SER A 52 -2.90 11.25 5.87
N TYR A 53 -3.36 10.22 5.13
CA TYR A 53 -2.99 8.85 5.42
C TYR A 53 -1.49 8.60 5.24
N TYR A 54 -0.90 9.06 4.14
CA TYR A 54 0.53 8.96 3.87
C TYR A 54 1.35 9.67 4.95
N ASP A 55 1.00 10.91 5.29
CA ASP A 55 1.68 11.72 6.31
C ASP A 55 1.60 11.05 7.68
N SER A 56 0.44 10.46 8.04
CA SER A 56 0.31 9.69 9.28
C SER A 56 1.29 8.51 9.34
N LYS A 57 1.58 7.88 8.19
CA LYS A 57 2.51 6.76 8.11
C LYS A 57 3.95 7.21 8.17
N VAL A 58 4.29 8.36 7.58
CA VAL A 58 5.60 8.99 7.74
C VAL A 58 5.83 9.41 9.19
N ALA A 59 4.84 10.01 9.84
CA ALA A 59 4.89 10.41 11.26
C ALA A 59 5.08 9.22 12.22
N GLN A 60 4.63 8.02 11.84
CA GLN A 60 4.90 6.76 12.56
C GLN A 60 6.35 6.27 12.44
N GLY A 61 7.24 7.03 11.79
CA GLY A 61 8.65 6.67 11.59
C GLY A 61 8.90 5.74 10.41
N ASN A 62 7.92 5.55 9.52
CA ASN A 62 8.12 4.76 8.31
C ASN A 62 8.95 5.55 7.29
N SER A 63 9.85 4.85 6.59
CA SER A 63 10.51 5.43 5.41
C SER A 63 9.47 5.74 4.32
N HIS A 64 9.81 6.68 3.43
CA HIS A 64 8.96 7.08 2.30
C HIS A 64 8.33 5.89 1.55
N TYR A 65 9.14 4.91 1.12
CA TYR A 65 8.64 3.73 0.41
C TYR A 65 7.82 2.77 1.30
N SER A 66 8.08 2.73 2.60
CA SER A 66 7.23 1.96 3.53
C SER A 66 5.87 2.63 3.68
N ALA A 67 5.83 3.96 3.84
CA ALA A 67 4.60 4.74 3.87
C ALA A 67 3.81 4.60 2.56
N LEU A 68 4.47 4.71 1.40
CA LEU A 68 3.85 4.44 0.10
C LEU A 68 3.30 3.01 -0.03
N GLY A 69 3.99 2.01 0.51
CA GLY A 69 3.49 0.64 0.55
C GLY A 69 2.17 0.52 1.30
N HIS A 70 2.05 1.19 2.44
CA HIS A 70 0.79 1.26 3.18
C HIS A 70 -0.30 2.03 2.42
N THR A 71 0.05 3.15 1.79
CA THR A 71 -0.88 3.93 0.97
C THR A 71 -1.38 3.13 -0.23
N ALA A 72 -0.49 2.39 -0.91
CA ALA A 72 -0.85 1.48 -1.99
C ALA A 72 -1.77 0.35 -1.52
N HIS A 73 -1.53 -0.20 -0.33
CA HIS A 73 -2.44 -1.17 0.31
C HIS A 73 -3.85 -0.60 0.51
N LYS A 74 -3.95 0.64 1.01
CA LYS A 74 -5.24 1.33 1.17
C LYS A 74 -5.89 1.58 -0.19
N LEU A 75 -5.12 2.05 -1.17
CA LEU A 75 -5.59 2.34 -2.53
C LEU A 75 -6.18 1.10 -3.21
N VAL A 76 -5.50 -0.03 -3.16
CA VAL A 76 -6.01 -1.30 -3.75
C VAL A 76 -7.34 -1.72 -3.13
N ARG A 77 -7.51 -1.55 -1.81
CA ARG A 77 -8.78 -1.86 -1.13
C ARG A 77 -9.90 -0.92 -1.58
N VAL A 78 -9.61 0.37 -1.75
CA VAL A 78 -10.57 1.36 -2.25
C VAL A 78 -10.97 1.02 -3.69
N ILE A 79 -10.02 0.79 -4.59
CA ILE A 79 -10.28 0.39 -5.98
C ILE A 79 -11.17 -0.86 -6.02
N PHE A 80 -10.85 -1.88 -5.22
CA PHE A 80 -11.65 -3.10 -5.17
C PHE A 80 -13.10 -2.84 -4.72
N LYS A 81 -13.29 -2.00 -3.69
CA LYS A 81 -14.63 -1.65 -3.20
C LYS A 81 -15.43 -0.87 -4.25
N LEU A 82 -14.80 0.09 -4.92
CA LEU A 82 -15.43 0.88 -5.98
C LEU A 82 -15.87 0.01 -7.16
N LEU A 83 -15.01 -0.92 -7.59
CA LEU A 83 -15.33 -1.85 -8.68
C LEU A 83 -16.45 -2.81 -8.30
N ASN A 84 -16.46 -3.31 -7.06
CA ASN A 84 -17.47 -4.27 -6.61
C ASN A 84 -18.85 -3.64 -6.42
N ASP A 85 -18.90 -2.37 -6.02
CA ASP A 85 -20.14 -1.63 -5.80
C ASP A 85 -20.56 -0.77 -7.02
N ASN A 86 -19.78 -0.77 -8.11
CA ASN A 86 -19.94 0.13 -9.28
C ASN A 86 -20.04 1.62 -8.91
N ILE A 87 -19.25 2.05 -7.93
CA ILE A 87 -19.21 3.45 -7.46
C ILE A 87 -18.08 4.19 -8.18
N THR A 88 -18.36 5.40 -8.66
CA THR A 88 -17.36 6.29 -9.26
C THR A 88 -16.46 6.91 -8.19
N PHE A 89 -15.15 6.96 -8.47
CA PHE A 89 -14.21 7.66 -7.60
C PHE A 89 -14.33 9.17 -7.81
N ALA A 90 -14.80 9.89 -6.79
CA ALA A 90 -14.81 11.35 -6.81
C ALA A 90 -13.49 11.88 -6.25
N LEU A 91 -12.74 12.61 -7.09
CA LEU A 91 -11.59 13.42 -6.67
C LEU A 91 -12.13 14.73 -6.11
N VAL A 92 -12.61 14.69 -4.86
CA VAL A 92 -12.90 15.89 -4.08
C VAL A 92 -11.80 16.07 -3.04
#